data_AF-A0A9W9RLG8-F1
#
_entry.id   AF-A0A9W9RLG8-F1
#
_cell.length_a   1.000
_cell.length_b   1.000
_cell.length_c   1.000
_cell.angle_alpha   90.00
_cell.angle_beta   90.00
_cell.angle_gamma   90.00
#
_symmetry.space_group_name_H-M   'P 1'
#
loop_
_entity.id
_entity.type
_entity.pdbx_description
1 polymer ?
#
loop_
_entity_poly.entity_id
_entity_poly.type
_entity_poly.pdbx_seq_one_letter_code
_entity_poly.pdbx_strand_id
1 'polypeptide(L)'
;MATEARIQHTKKDWIAATSAAISAKANARKSYEEAKANHLTNDSFNDWVQQNDYEFLAVYQSYEAANGAFLQALAQRGPQEVQEFQGKQHDLRRYYEQGQLGDGKERGSRHIIVSYDEVERYDAIMQAMQEAYTKAHGPQS
;
A
#
# COMPACT_ATOMS: atom_id res chain seq x y z
N MET A 1 9.58 25.18 13.58
CA MET A 1 9.81 24.07 14.54
C MET A 1 8.58 23.20 14.76
N ALA A 2 7.38 23.76 15.03
CA ALA A 2 6.16 22.97 15.22
C ALA A 2 5.72 22.15 13.98
N THR A 3 5.84 22.72 12.77
CA THR A 3 5.51 22.05 11.50
C THR A 3 6.37 20.81 11.27
N GLU A 4 7.68 20.92 11.46
CA GLU A 4 8.60 19.78 11.28
C GLU A 4 8.33 18.67 12.29
N ALA A 5 8.11 19.03 13.57
CA ALA A 5 7.76 18.06 14.59
C ALA A 5 6.47 17.30 14.27
N ARG A 6 5.45 17.99 13.73
CA ARG A 6 4.19 17.38 13.31
C ARG A 6 4.38 16.42 12.12
N ILE A 7 5.19 16.79 11.14
CA ILE A 7 5.50 15.93 9.99
C ILE A 7 6.23 14.66 10.44
N GLN A 8 7.23 14.80 11.31
CA GLN A 8 7.97 13.64 11.83
C GLN A 8 7.08 12.74 12.70
N HIS A 9 6.17 13.31 13.48
CA HIS A 9 5.23 12.52 14.29
C HIS A 9 4.25 11.73 13.42
N THR A 10 3.55 12.40 12.51
CA THR A 10 2.59 11.76 11.60
C THR A 10 3.25 10.74 10.66
N LYS A 11 4.50 10.98 10.24
CA LYS A 11 5.32 9.98 9.52
C LYS A 11 5.53 8.71 10.35
N LYS A 12 5.93 8.85 11.62
CA LYS A 12 6.12 7.68 12.51
C LYS A 12 4.83 6.91 12.72
N ASP A 13 3.72 7.61 12.91
CA ASP A 13 2.41 6.99 13.10
C ASP A 13 1.99 6.23 11.84
N TRP A 14 2.21 6.83 10.66
CA TRP A 14 1.92 6.16 9.40
C TRP A 14 2.80 4.93 9.16
N ILE A 15 4.10 4.98 9.46
CA ILE A 15 5.00 3.81 9.38
C ILE A 15 4.51 2.69 10.31
N ALA A 16 4.14 3.02 11.55
CA ALA A 16 3.61 2.04 12.51
C ALA A 16 2.28 1.42 12.02
N ALA A 17 1.35 2.26 11.55
CA ALA A 17 0.06 1.80 11.03
C ALA A 17 0.21 0.95 9.76
N THR A 18 1.16 1.28 8.89
CA THR A 18 1.51 0.49 7.70
C THR A 18 1.98 -0.91 8.11
N SER A 19 2.91 -1.01 9.06
CA SER A 19 3.42 -2.30 9.55
C SER A 19 2.30 -3.16 10.15
N ALA A 20 1.43 -2.55 10.97
CA ALA A 20 0.26 -3.22 11.53
C ALA A 20 -0.69 -3.72 10.43
N ALA A 21 -1.00 -2.88 9.43
CA ALA A 21 -1.89 -3.25 8.34
C ALA A 21 -1.32 -4.38 7.46
N ILE A 22 -0.01 -4.38 7.18
CA ILE A 22 0.64 -5.47 6.44
C ILE A 22 0.52 -6.79 7.22
N SER A 23 0.80 -6.76 8.51
CA SER A 23 0.70 -7.95 9.36
C SER A 23 -0.74 -8.47 9.47
N ALA A 24 -1.71 -7.58 9.73
CA ALA A 24 -3.12 -7.93 9.79
C ALA A 24 -3.61 -8.51 8.45
N LYS A 25 -3.20 -7.91 7.33
CA LYS A 25 -3.55 -8.42 6.00
C LYS A 25 -2.98 -9.79 5.72
N ALA A 26 -1.73 -10.05 6.12
CA ALA A 26 -1.11 -11.35 5.94
C ALA A 26 -1.87 -12.44 6.73
N ASN A 27 -2.29 -12.12 7.96
CA ASN A 27 -3.12 -13.01 8.77
C ASN A 27 -4.50 -13.24 8.12
N ALA A 28 -5.19 -12.17 7.71
CA ALA A 28 -6.47 -12.25 7.00
C ALA A 28 -6.37 -13.12 5.74
N ARG A 29 -5.28 -12.96 4.98
CA ARG A 29 -5.05 -13.74 3.76
C ARG A 29 -4.84 -15.21 4.09
N LYS A 30 -4.07 -15.53 5.13
CA LYS A 30 -3.90 -16.92 5.59
C LYS A 30 -5.24 -17.56 5.95
N SER A 31 -6.06 -16.88 6.75
CA SER A 31 -7.39 -17.36 7.13
C SER A 31 -8.32 -17.55 5.92
N TYR A 32 -8.26 -16.64 4.94
CA TYR A 32 -9.01 -16.75 3.69
C TYR A 32 -8.58 -17.96 2.85
N GLU A 33 -7.27 -18.18 2.67
CA GLU A 33 -6.78 -19.34 1.91
C GLU A 33 -7.12 -20.66 2.62
N GLU A 34 -7.09 -20.70 3.96
CA GLU A 34 -7.57 -21.83 4.76
C GLU A 34 -9.08 -22.07 4.56
N ALA A 35 -9.90 -21.02 4.56
CA ALA A 35 -11.33 -21.12 4.29
C ALA A 35 -11.61 -21.66 2.87
N LYS A 36 -10.84 -21.19 1.87
CA LYS A 36 -10.94 -21.71 0.49
C LYS A 36 -10.52 -23.17 0.38
N ALA A 37 -9.41 -23.56 1.01
CA ALA A 37 -8.91 -24.93 0.98
C ALA A 37 -9.92 -25.93 1.57
N ASN A 38 -10.70 -25.49 2.56
CA ASN A 38 -11.76 -26.28 3.20
C ASN A 38 -13.14 -26.12 2.53
N HIS A 39 -13.22 -25.48 1.36
CA HIS A 39 -14.47 -25.21 0.65
C HIS A 39 -15.53 -24.44 1.47
N LEU A 40 -15.08 -23.61 2.43
CA LEU A 40 -15.96 -22.78 3.28
C LEU A 40 -16.36 -21.46 2.60
N THR A 41 -15.66 -21.04 1.55
CA THR A 41 -16.01 -19.86 0.76
C THR A 41 -15.59 -20.03 -0.70
N ASN A 42 -16.35 -19.41 -1.60
CA ASN A 42 -15.98 -19.19 -3.00
C ASN A 42 -15.80 -17.69 -3.32
N ASP A 43 -15.88 -16.83 -2.30
CA ASP A 43 -15.82 -15.38 -2.46
C ASP A 43 -14.43 -14.93 -2.87
N SER A 44 -14.34 -13.71 -3.39
CA SER A 44 -13.06 -13.04 -3.51
C SER A 44 -12.52 -12.67 -2.13
N PHE A 45 -11.20 -12.55 -1.97
CA PHE A 45 -10.60 -12.05 -0.72
C PHE A 45 -11.25 -10.73 -0.28
N ASN A 46 -11.50 -9.83 -1.23
CA ASN A 46 -12.08 -8.51 -0.97
C ASN A 46 -13.49 -8.55 -0.40
N ASP A 47 -14.29 -9.57 -0.74
CA ASP A 47 -15.67 -9.71 -0.25
C ASP A 47 -15.71 -10.57 1.01
N TRP A 48 -14.79 -11.53 1.12
CA TRP A 48 -14.62 -12.36 2.30
C TRP A 48 -14.21 -11.54 3.53
N VAL A 49 -13.21 -10.66 3.41
CA VAL A 49 -12.75 -9.84 4.56
C VAL A 49 -13.84 -8.92 5.09
N GLN A 50 -14.75 -8.44 4.24
CA GLN A 50 -15.88 -7.57 4.64
C GLN A 50 -16.84 -8.26 5.61
N GLN A 51 -16.87 -9.59 5.58
CA GLN A 51 -17.80 -10.40 6.37
C GLN A 51 -17.09 -11.14 7.51
N ASN A 52 -15.79 -11.42 7.37
CA ASN A 52 -15.08 -12.37 8.23
C ASN A 52 -13.92 -11.77 9.01
N ASP A 53 -13.38 -10.60 8.61
CA ASP A 53 -12.18 -10.05 9.24
C ASP A 53 -12.31 -8.55 9.54
N TYR A 54 -13.16 -8.24 10.52
CA TYR A 54 -13.37 -6.87 11.00
C TYR A 54 -12.11 -6.26 11.62
N GLU A 55 -11.23 -7.08 12.20
CA GLU A 55 -9.96 -6.61 12.77
C GLU A 55 -9.06 -6.07 11.65
N PHE A 56 -8.87 -6.82 10.57
CA PHE A 56 -8.12 -6.34 9.42
C PHE A 56 -8.70 -5.04 8.85
N LEU A 57 -10.03 -4.95 8.70
CA LEU A 57 -10.66 -3.73 8.20
C LEU A 57 -10.40 -2.52 9.11
N ALA A 58 -10.48 -2.69 10.43
CA ALA A 58 -10.20 -1.63 11.39
C ALA A 58 -8.74 -1.17 11.33
N VAL A 59 -7.79 -2.12 11.20
CA VAL A 59 -6.37 -1.80 11.06
C VAL A 59 -6.10 -1.11 9.71
N TYR A 60 -6.75 -1.56 8.63
CA TYR A 60 -6.63 -0.92 7.31
C TYR A 60 -7.15 0.52 7.31
N GLN A 61 -8.30 0.76 7.96
CA GLN A 61 -8.84 2.12 8.13
C GLN A 61 -7.89 3.01 8.96
N SER A 62 -7.24 2.45 9.98
CA SER A 62 -6.23 3.16 10.78
C SER A 62 -5.01 3.54 9.95
N TYR A 63 -4.57 2.66 9.04
CA TYR A 63 -3.53 2.96 8.06
C TYR A 63 -3.93 4.11 7.12
N GLU A 64 -5.13 4.07 6.53
CA GLU A 64 -5.62 5.14 5.64
C GLU A 64 -5.74 6.47 6.38
N ALA A 65 -6.21 6.45 7.64
CA ALA A 65 -6.28 7.65 8.49
C ALA A 65 -4.89 8.22 8.80
N ALA A 66 -3.90 7.37 9.12
CA ALA A 66 -2.53 7.82 9.39
C ALA A 66 -1.85 8.39 8.13
N ASN A 67 -2.08 7.78 6.96
CA ASN A 67 -1.65 8.33 5.67
C ASN A 67 -2.25 9.73 5.44
N GLY A 68 -3.57 9.87 5.63
CA GLY A 68 -4.26 11.15 5.51
C GLY A 68 -3.71 12.22 6.46
N ALA A 69 -3.42 11.85 7.71
CA ALA A 69 -2.83 12.76 8.70
C ALA A 69 -1.42 13.21 8.30
N PHE A 70 -0.61 12.31 7.74
CA PHE A 70 0.71 12.65 7.20
C PHE A 70 0.60 13.60 6.01
N LEU A 71 -0.27 13.33 5.05
CA LEU A 71 -0.48 14.22 3.89
C LEU A 71 -0.95 15.63 4.30
N GLN A 72 -1.83 15.72 5.31
CA GLN A 72 -2.23 17.01 5.88
C GLN A 72 -1.09 17.75 6.56
N ALA A 73 -0.19 17.03 7.23
CA ALA A 73 1.01 17.62 7.82
C ALA A 73 1.99 18.09 6.72
N LEU A 74 2.18 17.29 5.68
CA LEU A 74 3.05 17.60 4.53
C LEU A 74 2.55 18.83 3.76
N ALA A 75 1.23 19.04 3.68
CA ALA A 75 0.63 20.22 3.05
C ALA A 75 1.11 21.55 3.64
N GLN A 76 1.60 21.55 4.88
CA GLN A 76 2.16 22.74 5.52
C GLN A 76 3.53 23.16 4.97
N ARG A 77 4.23 22.26 4.26
CA ARG A 77 5.47 22.60 3.51
C ARG A 77 5.18 23.15 2.12
N GLY A 78 4.08 22.71 1.52
CA GLY A 78 3.57 23.28 0.28
C GLY A 78 2.69 22.31 -0.49
N PRO A 79 1.82 22.80 -1.38
CA PRO A 79 0.94 21.96 -2.18
C PRO A 79 1.70 21.06 -3.16
N GLN A 80 2.88 21.50 -3.62
CA GLN A 80 3.69 20.75 -4.59
C GLN A 80 4.27 19.46 -3.96
N GLU A 81 4.77 19.51 -2.73
CA GLU A 81 5.29 18.31 -2.04
C GLU A 81 4.19 17.27 -1.84
N VAL A 82 2.98 17.70 -1.50
CA VAL A 82 1.83 16.78 -1.35
C VAL A 82 1.44 16.17 -2.69
N GLN A 83 1.36 16.96 -3.75
CA GLN A 83 1.01 16.46 -5.08
C GLN A 83 2.03 15.44 -5.59
N GLU A 84 3.32 15.71 -5.40
CA GLU A 84 4.38 14.76 -5.77
C GLU A 84 4.26 13.45 -4.97
N PHE A 85 4.09 13.56 -3.65
CA PHE A 85 3.95 12.40 -2.78
C PHE A 85 2.72 11.55 -3.13
N GLN A 86 1.57 12.20 -3.33
CA GLN A 86 0.33 11.54 -3.73
C GLN A 86 0.43 10.90 -5.12
N GLY A 87 1.12 11.56 -6.07
CA GLY A 87 1.37 11.01 -7.40
C GLY A 87 2.15 9.70 -7.33
N LYS A 88 3.28 9.70 -6.61
CA LYS A 88 4.09 8.49 -6.38
C LYS A 88 3.29 7.38 -5.70
N GLN A 89 2.52 7.72 -4.66
CA GLN A 89 1.68 6.76 -3.95
C GLN A 89 0.59 6.15 -4.85
N HIS A 90 -0.05 6.98 -5.67
CA HIS A 90 -1.07 6.56 -6.62
C HIS A 90 -0.50 5.61 -7.68
N ASP A 91 0.66 5.94 -8.24
CA ASP A 91 1.31 5.10 -9.26
C ASP A 91 1.72 3.75 -8.67
N LEU A 92 2.33 3.71 -7.48
CA LEU A 92 2.62 2.46 -6.78
C LEU A 92 1.37 1.61 -6.55
N ARG A 93 0.27 2.23 -6.09
CA ARG A 93 -1.01 1.52 -5.91
C ARG A 93 -1.48 0.91 -7.24
N ARG A 94 -1.45 1.68 -8.33
CA ARG A 94 -1.83 1.21 -9.66
C ARG A 94 -0.96 0.03 -10.13
N TYR A 95 0.34 0.04 -9.84
CA TYR A 95 1.22 -1.07 -10.19
C TYR A 95 0.93 -2.34 -9.37
N TYR A 96 0.60 -2.21 -8.09
CA TYR A 96 0.09 -3.30 -7.28
C TYR A 96 -1.24 -3.86 -7.83
N GLU A 97 -2.19 -3.00 -8.20
CA GLU A 97 -3.48 -3.40 -8.78
C GLU A 97 -3.32 -4.20 -10.07
N GLN A 98 -2.32 -3.85 -10.88
CA GLN A 98 -1.99 -4.54 -12.13
C GLN A 98 -1.16 -5.81 -11.91
N GLY A 99 -0.69 -6.08 -10.69
CA GLY A 99 0.21 -7.19 -10.37
C GLY A 99 1.62 -7.02 -10.92
N GLN A 100 2.04 -5.78 -11.21
CA GLN A 100 3.39 -5.45 -11.68
C GLN A 100 4.38 -5.22 -10.52
N LEU A 101 3.88 -5.09 -9.30
CA LEU A 101 4.65 -5.04 -8.06
C LEU A 101 4.19 -6.11 -7.07
N GLY A 102 5.14 -6.53 -6.20
CA GLY A 102 4.92 -7.57 -5.21
C GLY A 102 4.85 -8.98 -5.80
N ASP A 103 4.13 -9.88 -5.13
CA ASP A 103 3.95 -11.28 -5.53
C ASP A 103 2.67 -11.50 -6.38
N GLY A 104 2.04 -10.42 -6.84
CA GLY A 104 0.80 -10.45 -7.62
C GLY A 104 -0.47 -10.72 -6.81
N LYS A 105 -0.39 -10.98 -5.49
CA LYS A 105 -1.60 -11.19 -4.65
C LYS A 105 -2.47 -9.95 -4.48
N GLU A 106 -1.91 -8.79 -4.82
CA GLU A 106 -2.58 -7.49 -4.81
C GLU A 106 -3.37 -7.20 -6.08
N ARG A 107 -3.27 -8.04 -7.11
CA ARG A 107 -4.00 -7.81 -8.36
C ARG A 107 -5.50 -7.77 -8.10
N GLY A 108 -6.14 -6.63 -8.42
CA GLY A 108 -7.57 -6.39 -8.17
C GLY A 108 -7.97 -6.25 -6.68
N SER A 109 -7.00 -6.12 -5.77
CA SER A 109 -7.23 -5.91 -4.34
C SER A 109 -7.73 -4.48 -4.09
N ARG A 110 -8.79 -4.34 -3.27
CA ARG A 110 -9.24 -3.01 -2.79
C ARG A 110 -8.40 -2.50 -1.63
N HIS A 111 -7.65 -3.38 -0.97
CA HIS A 111 -6.99 -3.10 0.30
C HIS A 111 -5.47 -2.97 0.13
N ILE A 112 -5.03 -2.20 -0.87
CA ILE A 112 -3.59 -2.02 -1.14
C ILE A 112 -2.98 -1.11 -0.09
N ILE A 113 -1.81 -1.51 0.38
CA ILE A 113 -1.02 -0.81 1.40
C ILE A 113 0.28 -0.40 0.72
N VAL A 114 0.48 0.90 0.56
CA VAL A 114 1.75 1.49 0.12
C VAL A 114 2.43 2.10 1.35
N SER A 115 3.66 1.69 1.61
CA SER A 115 4.46 2.20 2.73
C SER A 115 5.17 3.51 2.39
N TYR A 116 5.50 4.29 3.42
CA TYR A 116 6.33 5.50 3.27
C TYR A 116 7.66 5.20 2.54
N ASP A 117 8.34 4.11 2.92
CA ASP A 117 9.63 3.73 2.35
C ASP A 117 9.55 3.39 0.86
N GLU A 118 8.43 2.82 0.40
CA GLU A 118 8.20 2.58 -1.02
C GLU A 118 8.02 3.87 -1.80
N VAL A 119 7.30 4.85 -1.23
CA VAL A 119 7.14 6.17 -1.87
C VAL A 119 8.48 6.89 -1.98
N GLU A 120 9.32 6.84 -0.95
CA GLU A 120 10.69 7.40 -0.99
C GLU A 120 11.60 6.69 -1.99
N ARG A 121 11.37 5.38 -2.21
CA ARG A 121 12.14 4.56 -3.16
C ARG A 121 11.49 4.50 -4.55
N TYR A 122 10.48 5.33 -4.81
CA TYR A 122 9.70 5.29 -6.06
C TYR A 122 10.60 5.24 -7.29
N ASP A 123 11.56 6.16 -7.44
CA ASP A 123 12.41 6.23 -8.62
C ASP A 123 13.25 4.95 -8.81
N ALA A 124 13.76 4.38 -7.71
CA ALA A 124 14.51 3.13 -7.74
C ALA A 124 13.62 1.93 -8.11
N ILE A 125 12.37 1.90 -7.61
CA ILE A 125 11.38 0.88 -7.97
C ILE A 125 11.06 0.97 -9.47
N MET A 126 10.80 2.18 -9.98
CA MET A 126 10.46 2.41 -11.38
C MET A 126 11.62 2.06 -12.32
N GLN A 127 12.86 2.42 -11.94
CA GLN A 127 14.05 2.02 -12.67
C GLN A 127 14.19 0.49 -12.72
N ALA A 128 14.03 -0.19 -11.57
CA ALA A 128 14.09 -1.65 -11.52
C ALA A 128 13.01 -2.32 -12.39
N MET A 129 11.80 -1.76 -12.43
CA MET A 129 10.72 -2.23 -13.31
C MET A 129 11.08 -2.07 -14.79
N GLN A 130 11.64 -0.92 -15.19
CA GLN A 130 12.04 -0.67 -16.57
C GLN A 130 13.20 -1.58 -17.01
N GLU A 131 14.17 -1.80 -16.13
CA GLU A 131 15.27 -2.75 -16.37
C GLU A 131 14.75 -4.18 -16.54
N ALA A 132 13.81 -4.61 -15.69
CA ALA A 132 13.19 -5.93 -15.78
C ALA A 132 12.41 -6.10 -17.10
N TYR A 133 11.65 -5.07 -17.50
CA TYR A 133 10.93 -5.07 -18.78
C TYR A 133 11.89 -5.19 -19.97
N THR A 134 12.96 -4.39 -19.98
CA THR A 134 13.98 -4.39 -21.04
C THR A 134 14.70 -5.73 -21.14
N LYS A 135 15.04 -6.35 -20.00
CA LYS A 135 15.64 -7.70 -19.98
C LYS A 135 14.70 -8.77 -20.55
N ALA A 136 13.40 -8.64 -20.31
CA ALA A 136 12.41 -9.61 -20.76
C ALA A 136 12.01 -9.45 -22.25
N HIS A 137 12.08 -8.24 -22.81
CA HIS A 137 11.53 -7.94 -24.14
C HIS A 137 12.55 -7.36 -25.15
N GLY A 138 13.81 -7.17 -24.74
CA GLY A 138 14.83 -6.46 -25.52
C GLY A 138 14.68 -4.94 -25.48
N PRO A 139 15.70 -4.16 -25.90
CA PRO A 139 15.58 -2.71 -26.00
C PRO A 139 14.50 -2.35 -27.02
N GLN A 140 13.59 -1.43 -26.65
CA GLN A 140 12.69 -0.80 -27.63
C GLN A 140 13.54 0.14 -28.49
N SER A 141 13.78 -0.28 -29.73
CA SER A 141 14.48 0.47 -30.78
C SER A 141 13.66 1.63 -31.31
#